data_AF-A0A9P1ABX9-F1
#
_entry.id   AF-A0A9P1ABX9-F1
#
_cell.length_a   1.000
_cell.length_b   1.000
_cell.length_c   1.000
_cell.angle_alpha   90.00
_cell.angle_beta   90.00
_cell.angle_gamma   90.00
#
_symmetry.space_group_name_H-M   'P 1'
#
loop_
_entity.id
_entity.type
_entity.pdbx_description
1 polymer ?
#
loop_
_entity_poly.entity_id
_entity_poly.type
_entity_poly.pdbx_seq_one_letter_code
_entity_poly.pdbx_strand_id
1 'polypeptide(L)'
;MKFDEMKYTLQMVYYLLNVYIDIKTKQFATNTQKIHHAIYLPCVLGHLVCLAQKVLLIVDSPAGDDMNNSFFYSISLLRAVFCFPGFYCLSAFVAERWFATYFLNDYEKEQRSWLVLIILWVIYAIAFISALDFHHVFIASSTIPHASVFIGLSCLAYLGNYANFVLNRNYYYRSNRQDGGGYSLAQRFQISENIRFSFFFNRLALSIAFFQISGPVCLLIDNLDISRSWKNLNTVVYDTICLLYAIVTPFVIYHHNPKYKCELSRILTKFRKFDAQRNQVKPMRSAEVEDSFSLSLNIHDTFGKKMVFDTNQQTNTYFRELDKSWK
;
A
#
# COMPACT_ATOMS: atom_id res chain seq x y z
N MET A 1 20.00 -24.02 -11.42
CA MET A 1 19.58 -23.48 -12.74
C MET A 1 18.09 -23.69 -13.02
N LYS A 2 17.59 -24.86 -13.47
CA LYS A 2 16.13 -25.06 -13.73
C LYS A 2 15.23 -24.86 -12.50
N PHE A 3 15.75 -25.16 -11.30
CA PHE A 3 15.00 -25.02 -10.05
C PHE A 3 14.92 -23.56 -9.54
N ASP A 4 15.89 -22.73 -9.92
CA ASP A 4 15.95 -21.31 -9.53
C ASP A 4 15.03 -20.49 -10.43
N GLU A 5 15.06 -20.74 -11.74
CA GLU A 5 14.15 -20.10 -12.72
C GLU A 5 12.67 -20.35 -12.40
N MET A 6 12.32 -21.56 -11.97
CA MET A 6 10.95 -21.90 -11.58
C MET A 6 10.49 -21.14 -10.33
N LYS A 7 11.38 -20.90 -9.35
CA LYS A 7 11.07 -20.11 -8.15
C LYS A 7 10.83 -18.64 -8.49
N TYR A 8 11.68 -18.05 -9.33
CA TYR A 8 11.51 -16.66 -9.76
C TYR A 8 10.26 -16.45 -10.61
N THR A 9 9.92 -17.42 -11.47
CA THR A 9 8.70 -17.38 -12.29
C THR A 9 7.44 -17.49 -11.43
N LEU A 10 7.43 -18.38 -10.44
CA LEU A 10 6.30 -18.52 -9.51
C LEU A 10 6.10 -17.25 -8.67
N GLN A 11 7.21 -16.64 -8.23
CA GLN A 11 7.19 -15.39 -7.47
C GLN A 11 6.67 -14.21 -8.31
N MET A 12 7.08 -14.14 -9.57
CA MET A 12 6.57 -13.19 -10.57
C MET A 12 5.06 -13.33 -10.80
N VAL A 13 4.58 -14.56 -11.00
CA VAL A 13 3.15 -14.83 -11.21
C VAL A 13 2.34 -14.49 -9.96
N TYR A 14 2.85 -14.85 -8.77
CA TYR A 14 2.27 -14.44 -7.49
C TYR A 14 2.15 -12.91 -7.39
N TYR A 15 3.20 -12.19 -7.77
CA TYR A 15 3.23 -10.74 -7.76
C TYR A 15 2.25 -10.08 -8.73
N LEU A 16 2.21 -10.54 -9.97
CA LEU A 16 1.29 -10.03 -10.98
C LEU A 16 -0.18 -10.32 -10.59
N LEU A 17 -0.44 -11.47 -9.98
CA LEU A 17 -1.75 -11.81 -9.44
C LEU A 17 -2.16 -10.84 -8.31
N ASN A 18 -1.23 -10.49 -7.42
CA ASN A 18 -1.47 -9.53 -6.34
C ASN A 18 -1.78 -8.13 -6.88
N VAL A 19 -0.99 -7.65 -7.86
CA VAL A 19 -1.26 -6.38 -8.56
C VAL A 19 -2.65 -6.41 -9.20
N TYR A 20 -3.00 -7.51 -9.88
CA TYR A 20 -4.29 -7.65 -10.54
C TYR A 20 -5.47 -7.59 -9.54
N ILE A 21 -5.36 -8.28 -8.41
CA ILE A 21 -6.40 -8.29 -7.38
C ILE A 21 -6.51 -6.92 -6.71
N ASP A 22 -5.40 -6.25 -6.46
CA ASP A 22 -5.39 -4.90 -5.89
C ASP A 22 -6.04 -3.87 -6.84
N ILE A 23 -5.80 -3.99 -8.15
CA ILE A 23 -6.50 -3.18 -9.16
C ILE A 23 -8.01 -3.45 -9.16
N LYS A 24 -8.42 -4.72 -9.02
CA LYS A 24 -9.83 -5.12 -9.08
C LYS A 24 -10.64 -4.78 -7.83
N THR A 25 -10.04 -4.89 -6.64
CA THR A 25 -10.78 -4.83 -5.36
C THR A 25 -11.22 -3.42 -4.96
N LYS A 26 -10.66 -2.35 -5.55
CA LYS A 26 -11.02 -0.96 -5.25
C LYS A 26 -11.13 -0.71 -3.74
N GLN A 27 -10.08 -1.12 -3.02
CA GLN A 27 -10.08 -1.10 -1.55
C GLN A 27 -10.07 0.33 -0.99
N PHE A 28 -9.49 1.28 -1.73
CA PHE A 28 -9.33 2.68 -1.34
C PHE A 28 -10.32 3.60 -2.06
N ALA A 29 -10.64 4.76 -1.47
CA ALA A 29 -11.28 5.84 -2.18
C ALA A 29 -10.45 6.26 -3.40
N THR A 30 -11.13 6.81 -4.42
CA THR A 30 -10.62 6.92 -5.80
C THR A 30 -9.23 7.53 -5.92
N ASN A 31 -8.87 8.48 -5.07
CA ASN A 31 -7.58 9.19 -5.13
C ASN A 31 -6.44 8.45 -4.41
N THR A 32 -6.66 7.96 -3.19
CA THR A 32 -5.65 7.15 -2.49
C THR A 32 -5.36 5.84 -3.24
N GLN A 33 -6.36 5.27 -3.92
CA GLN A 33 -6.17 4.10 -4.77
C GLN A 33 -5.19 4.39 -5.93
N LYS A 34 -5.40 5.52 -6.63
CA LYS A 34 -4.52 5.94 -7.72
C LYS A 34 -3.08 6.13 -7.23
N ILE A 35 -2.89 6.74 -6.05
CA ILE A 35 -1.55 6.90 -5.44
C ILE A 35 -0.93 5.53 -5.14
N HIS A 36 -1.69 4.63 -4.52
CA HIS A 36 -1.20 3.29 -4.19
C HIS A 36 -0.73 2.53 -5.44
N HIS A 37 -1.55 2.49 -6.50
CA HIS A 37 -1.21 1.83 -7.75
C HIS A 37 0.00 2.45 -8.46
N ALA A 38 0.07 3.78 -8.49
CA ALA A 38 1.15 4.51 -9.12
C ALA A 38 2.51 4.35 -8.42
N ILE A 39 2.51 3.89 -7.16
CA ILE A 39 3.73 3.60 -6.41
C ILE A 39 4.04 2.10 -6.40
N TYR A 40 3.02 1.25 -6.23
CA TYR A 40 3.19 -0.19 -6.11
C TYR A 40 3.64 -0.86 -7.41
N LEU A 41 3.07 -0.47 -8.56
CA LEU A 41 3.41 -1.05 -9.86
C LEU A 41 4.89 -0.83 -10.24
N PRO A 42 5.46 0.39 -10.14
CA PRO A 42 6.88 0.59 -10.38
C PRO A 42 7.79 -0.16 -9.41
N CYS A 43 7.42 -0.36 -8.15
CA CYS A 43 8.21 -1.19 -7.24
C CYS A 43 8.40 -2.62 -7.79
N VAL A 44 7.38 -3.18 -8.44
CA VAL A 44 7.49 -4.48 -9.13
C VAL A 44 8.55 -4.39 -10.23
N LEU A 45 8.49 -3.37 -11.09
CA LEU A 45 9.48 -3.15 -12.15
C LEU A 45 10.90 -3.02 -11.58
N GLY A 46 11.08 -2.31 -10.46
CA GLY A 46 12.37 -2.20 -9.76
C GLY A 46 12.92 -3.56 -9.32
N HIS A 47 12.07 -4.46 -8.82
CA HIS A 47 12.49 -5.83 -8.49
C HIS A 47 12.86 -6.66 -9.73
N LEU A 48 12.19 -6.46 -10.88
CA LEU A 48 12.55 -7.14 -12.14
C LEU A 48 13.90 -6.68 -12.67
N VAL A 49 14.17 -5.39 -12.58
CA VAL A 49 15.45 -4.80 -12.95
C VAL A 49 16.57 -5.36 -12.04
N CYS A 50 16.30 -5.49 -10.73
CA CYS A 50 17.24 -6.12 -9.79
C CYS A 50 17.51 -7.60 -10.15
N LEU A 51 16.48 -8.35 -10.53
CA LEU A 51 16.64 -9.74 -10.97
C LEU A 51 17.48 -9.83 -12.25
N ALA A 52 17.21 -8.97 -13.25
CA ALA A 52 17.98 -8.91 -14.48
C ALA A 52 19.47 -8.60 -14.22
N GLN A 53 19.76 -7.67 -13.30
CA GLN A 53 21.11 -7.34 -12.88
C GLN A 53 21.83 -8.55 -12.22
N LYS A 54 21.12 -9.33 -11.39
CA LYS A 54 21.67 -10.57 -10.81
C LYS A 54 21.91 -11.67 -11.85
N VAL A 55 21.09 -11.76 -12.88
CA VAL A 55 21.35 -12.68 -14.00
C VAL A 55 22.60 -12.27 -14.77
N LEU A 56 22.80 -10.97 -15.03
CA LEU A 56 24.01 -10.46 -15.70
C LEU A 56 25.29 -10.76 -14.89
N LEU A 57 25.22 -10.70 -13.56
CA LEU A 57 26.30 -11.13 -12.67
C LEU A 57 26.62 -12.63 -12.81
N ILE A 58 25.62 -13.49 -12.92
CA ILE A 58 25.81 -14.95 -13.06
C ILE A 58 26.48 -15.29 -14.39
N VAL A 59 26.22 -14.49 -15.44
CA VAL A 59 26.80 -14.66 -16.78
C VAL A 59 28.19 -14.00 -16.89
N ASP A 60 28.73 -13.49 -15.78
CA ASP A 60 30.04 -12.83 -15.70
C ASP A 60 30.18 -11.66 -16.70
N SER A 61 29.07 -10.96 -16.93
CA SER A 61 29.03 -9.80 -17.81
C SER A 61 29.48 -8.55 -17.06
N PRO A 62 30.33 -7.67 -17.65
CA PRO A 62 30.70 -6.39 -17.05
C PRO A 62 29.50 -5.44 -16.89
N ALA A 63 28.35 -5.76 -17.49
CA ALA A 63 27.07 -5.09 -17.22
C ALA A 63 26.43 -5.48 -15.88
N GLY A 64 27.01 -6.45 -15.15
CA GLY A 64 26.51 -6.99 -13.90
C GLY A 64 27.05 -6.31 -12.64
N ASP A 65 28.27 -5.75 -12.67
CA ASP A 65 28.94 -5.13 -11.51
C ASP A 65 29.76 -3.86 -11.79
N ASP A 66 30.15 -3.58 -13.05
CA ASP A 66 31.04 -2.45 -13.35
C ASP A 66 30.25 -1.13 -13.38
N MET A 67 30.50 -0.30 -12.37
CA MET A 67 29.87 1.01 -12.24
C MET A 67 30.31 2.03 -13.30
N ASN A 68 31.45 1.79 -13.96
CA ASN A 68 31.90 2.58 -15.11
C ASN A 68 31.17 2.19 -16.41
N ASN A 69 30.48 1.05 -16.41
CA ASN A 69 29.64 0.65 -17.52
C ASN A 69 28.34 1.46 -17.51
N SER A 70 28.12 2.25 -18.56
CA SER A 70 26.93 3.10 -18.69
C SER A 70 25.61 2.31 -18.63
N PHE A 71 25.63 1.04 -19.01
CA PHE A 71 24.47 0.15 -18.96
C PHE A 71 24.15 -0.27 -17.51
N PHE A 72 25.15 -0.66 -16.73
CA PHE A 72 24.98 -0.97 -15.30
C PHE A 72 24.50 0.26 -14.54
N TYR A 73 25.11 1.42 -14.80
CA TYR A 73 24.72 2.69 -14.18
C TYR A 73 23.25 3.02 -14.44
N SER A 74 22.80 2.89 -15.70
CA SER A 74 21.42 3.18 -16.11
C SER A 74 20.42 2.21 -15.48
N ILE A 75 20.75 0.92 -15.41
CA ILE A 75 19.94 -0.12 -14.74
C ILE A 75 19.81 0.16 -13.25
N SER A 76 20.93 0.48 -12.58
CA SER A 76 20.94 0.77 -11.14
C SER A 76 20.18 2.07 -10.81
N LEU A 77 20.32 3.10 -11.64
CA LEU A 77 19.57 4.35 -11.52
C LEU A 77 18.07 4.12 -11.69
N LEU A 78 17.67 3.40 -12.74
CA LEU A 78 16.27 3.06 -13.00
C LEU A 78 15.65 2.27 -11.84
N ARG A 79 16.40 1.32 -11.28
CA ARG A 79 16.00 0.57 -10.08
C ARG A 79 15.77 1.50 -8.89
N ALA A 80 16.69 2.42 -8.61
CA ALA A 80 16.55 3.36 -7.49
C ALA A 80 15.32 4.27 -7.66
N VAL A 81 15.09 4.81 -8.87
CA VAL A 81 13.92 5.64 -9.19
C VAL A 81 12.61 4.89 -9.00
N PHE A 82 12.57 3.58 -9.23
CA PHE A 82 11.37 2.77 -9.03
C PHE A 82 11.16 2.28 -7.60
N CYS A 83 12.22 2.11 -6.82
CA CYS A 83 12.12 1.64 -5.43
C CYS A 83 11.89 2.79 -4.42
N PHE A 84 12.50 3.96 -4.62
CA PHE A 84 12.44 5.09 -3.70
C PHE A 84 11.03 5.66 -3.46
N PRO A 85 10.11 5.74 -4.45
CA PRO A 85 8.73 6.11 -4.20
C PRO A 85 8.01 5.16 -3.24
N GLY A 86 8.36 3.87 -3.24
CA GLY A 86 7.84 2.87 -2.31
C GLY A 86 8.20 3.20 -0.86
N PHE A 87 9.41 3.70 -0.64
CA PHE A 87 9.88 4.17 0.66
C PHE A 87 9.10 5.39 1.16
N TYR A 88 8.74 6.32 0.28
CA TYR A 88 8.03 7.56 0.62
C TYR A 88 6.50 7.44 0.56
N CYS A 89 5.95 6.24 0.34
CA CYS A 89 4.52 6.04 0.06
C CYS A 89 3.58 6.49 1.20
N LEU A 90 4.01 6.33 2.45
CA LEU A 90 3.21 6.73 3.62
C LEU A 90 2.97 8.25 3.65
N SER A 91 3.99 9.03 3.29
CA SER A 91 3.87 10.50 3.24
C SER A 91 2.88 10.95 2.16
N ALA A 92 2.84 10.24 1.02
CA ALA A 92 1.88 10.51 -0.06
C ALA A 92 0.43 10.27 0.39
N PHE A 93 0.18 9.18 1.12
CA PHE A 93 -1.15 8.88 1.68
C PHE A 93 -1.62 9.92 2.69
N VAL A 94 -0.72 10.33 3.58
CA VAL A 94 -1.04 11.34 4.59
C VAL A 94 -1.32 12.69 3.93
N ALA A 95 -0.51 13.10 2.94
CA ALA A 95 -0.75 14.32 2.18
C ALA A 95 -2.14 14.32 1.51
N GLU A 96 -2.53 13.22 0.86
CA GLU A 96 -3.84 13.12 0.23
C GLU A 96 -4.99 13.22 1.25
N ARG A 97 -4.86 12.64 2.44
CA ARG A 97 -5.84 12.78 3.53
C ARG A 97 -5.90 14.19 4.12
N TRP A 98 -4.80 14.93 4.13
CA TRP A 98 -4.79 16.35 4.49
C TRP A 98 -5.58 17.19 3.49
N PHE A 99 -5.41 16.95 2.19
CA PHE A 99 -6.23 17.61 1.18
C PHE A 99 -7.71 17.26 1.31
N ALA A 100 -8.04 15.99 1.57
CA ALA A 100 -9.43 15.59 1.82
C ALA A 100 -10.05 16.28 3.05
N THR A 101 -9.23 16.58 4.07
CA THR A 101 -9.66 17.32 5.27
C THR A 101 -9.77 18.83 5.01
N TYR A 102 -8.84 19.40 4.25
CA TYR A 102 -8.85 20.83 3.89
C TYR A 102 -10.05 21.18 2.99
N PHE A 103 -10.31 20.33 2.00
CA PHE A 103 -11.38 20.49 1.03
C PHE A 103 -12.68 19.79 1.44
N LEU A 104 -12.96 19.72 2.74
CA LEU A 104 -14.08 18.95 3.27
C LEU A 104 -15.44 19.26 2.61
N ASN A 105 -15.65 20.49 2.16
CA ASN A 105 -16.91 20.98 1.61
C ASN A 105 -17.24 20.45 0.21
N ASP A 106 -16.22 20.15 -0.58
CA ASP A 106 -16.31 19.94 -2.02
C ASP A 106 -15.40 18.80 -2.55
N TYR A 107 -14.64 18.14 -1.69
CA TYR A 107 -13.73 17.04 -2.07
C TYR A 107 -14.43 15.94 -2.89
N GLU A 108 -15.65 15.57 -2.52
CA GLU A 108 -16.45 14.56 -3.23
C GLU A 108 -17.21 15.13 -4.45
N LYS A 109 -17.45 16.45 -4.47
CA LYS A 109 -18.19 17.09 -5.57
C LYS A 109 -17.31 17.31 -6.79
N GLU A 110 -16.03 17.63 -6.56
CA GLU A 110 -15.05 17.84 -7.61
C GLU A 110 -14.00 16.73 -7.58
N GLN A 111 -13.97 15.89 -8.62
CA GLN A 111 -12.89 14.91 -8.77
C GLN A 111 -11.57 15.62 -9.11
N ARG A 112 -10.87 16.08 -8.07
CA ARG A 112 -9.58 16.79 -8.15
C ARG A 112 -8.43 15.83 -8.42
N SER A 113 -8.47 15.13 -9.54
CA SER A 113 -7.41 14.19 -9.95
C SER A 113 -6.05 14.89 -10.11
N TRP A 114 -6.02 16.20 -10.33
CA TRP A 114 -4.80 17.00 -10.36
C TRP A 114 -4.03 16.98 -9.02
N LEU A 115 -4.71 16.86 -7.87
CA LEU A 115 -4.05 16.74 -6.57
C LEU A 115 -3.22 15.46 -6.49
N VAL A 116 -3.75 14.35 -7.02
CA VAL A 116 -3.03 13.08 -7.10
C VAL A 116 -1.78 13.23 -7.97
N LEU A 117 -1.90 13.91 -9.12
CA LEU A 117 -0.76 14.16 -10.01
C LEU A 117 0.33 15.00 -9.34
N ILE A 118 -0.04 16.04 -8.58
CA ILE A 118 0.93 16.87 -7.84
C ILE A 118 1.63 16.05 -6.76
N ILE A 119 0.89 15.29 -5.96
CA ILE A 119 1.48 14.46 -4.90
C ILE A 119 2.47 13.46 -5.50
N LEU A 120 2.08 12.79 -6.59
CA LEU A 120 2.97 11.86 -7.29
C LEU A 120 4.19 12.58 -7.86
N TRP A 121 4.01 13.73 -8.52
CA TRP A 121 5.12 14.50 -9.07
C TRP A 121 6.14 14.88 -7.99
N VAL A 122 5.69 15.36 -6.82
CA VAL A 122 6.58 15.70 -5.71
C VAL A 122 7.33 14.46 -5.19
N ILE A 123 6.63 13.34 -4.98
CA ILE A 123 7.23 12.10 -4.47
C ILE A 123 8.27 11.54 -5.47
N TYR A 124 7.94 11.56 -6.76
CA TYR A 124 8.86 11.11 -7.81
C TYR A 124 10.04 12.07 -8.00
N ALA A 125 9.85 13.37 -7.84
CA ALA A 125 10.93 14.35 -7.88
C ALA A 125 11.92 14.12 -6.72
N ILE A 126 11.41 13.93 -5.49
CA ILE A 126 12.25 13.61 -4.32
C ILE A 126 12.97 12.27 -4.53
N ALA A 127 12.27 11.26 -5.05
CA ALA A 127 12.86 9.96 -5.37
C ALA A 127 13.95 10.06 -6.45
N PHE A 128 13.73 10.86 -7.50
CA PHE A 128 14.71 11.05 -8.56
C PHE A 128 15.96 11.77 -8.07
N ILE A 129 15.80 12.85 -7.30
CA ILE A 129 16.93 13.55 -6.66
C ILE A 129 17.67 12.61 -5.72
N SER A 130 16.95 11.85 -4.90
CA SER A 130 17.55 10.84 -4.01
C SER A 130 18.30 9.77 -4.82
N ALA A 131 17.79 9.35 -5.96
CA ALA A 131 18.42 8.34 -6.81
C ALA A 131 19.69 8.87 -7.48
N LEU A 132 19.69 10.12 -7.94
CA LEU A 132 20.89 10.79 -8.46
C LEU A 132 21.94 10.96 -7.36
N ASP A 133 21.54 11.47 -6.19
CA ASP A 133 22.42 11.63 -5.03
C ASP A 133 22.99 10.27 -4.58
N PHE A 134 22.18 9.21 -4.59
CA PHE A 134 22.63 7.85 -4.31
C PHE A 134 23.65 7.31 -5.33
N HIS A 135 23.73 7.83 -6.55
CA HIS A 135 24.71 7.38 -7.54
C HIS A 135 25.91 8.32 -7.69
N HIS A 136 25.70 9.63 -7.51
CA HIS A 136 26.73 10.67 -7.65
C HIS A 136 27.45 10.96 -6.33
N VAL A 137 26.76 10.89 -5.18
CA VAL A 137 27.26 11.31 -3.86
C VAL A 137 27.63 10.11 -2.97
N PHE A 138 27.03 8.94 -3.17
CA PHE A 138 27.41 7.66 -2.53
C PHE A 138 28.88 7.27 -2.76
N ILE A 139 29.45 7.67 -3.90
CA ILE A 139 30.85 7.39 -4.23
C ILE A 139 31.80 8.31 -3.45
N ALA A 140 31.34 9.45 -2.92
CA ALA A 140 32.21 10.53 -2.46
C ALA A 140 32.06 10.96 -0.99
N SER A 141 30.98 10.65 -0.26
CA SER A 141 30.78 11.28 1.06
C SER A 141 30.08 10.44 2.15
N SER A 142 28.78 10.12 2.05
CA SER A 142 28.04 9.40 3.11
C SER A 142 26.61 9.03 2.70
N THR A 143 26.04 7.96 3.27
CA THR A 143 24.61 7.60 3.13
C THR A 143 23.69 8.23 4.19
N ILE A 144 24.25 9.02 5.12
CA ILE A 144 23.52 9.70 6.20
C ILE A 144 22.39 10.60 5.68
N PRO A 145 22.55 11.40 4.60
CA PRO A 145 21.46 12.23 4.09
C PRO A 145 20.22 11.42 3.68
N HIS A 146 20.42 10.28 3.01
CA HIS A 146 19.32 9.39 2.60
C HIS A 146 18.59 8.78 3.78
N ALA A 147 19.34 8.25 4.76
CA ALA A 147 18.76 7.71 5.99
C ALA A 147 17.97 8.79 6.74
N SER A 148 18.49 10.02 6.78
CA SER A 148 17.85 11.17 7.43
C SER A 148 16.55 11.58 6.75
N VAL A 149 16.54 11.71 5.42
CA VAL A 149 15.34 12.04 4.64
C VAL A 149 14.27 10.99 4.85
N PHE A 150 14.65 9.72 4.80
CA PHE A 150 13.68 8.63 4.93
C PHE A 150 13.09 8.49 6.33
N ILE A 151 13.93 8.59 7.38
CA ILE A 151 13.44 8.65 8.77
C ILE A 151 12.56 9.89 8.96
N GLY A 152 12.99 11.04 8.47
CA GLY A 152 12.25 12.30 8.57
C GLY A 152 10.87 12.23 7.93
N LEU A 153 10.78 11.76 6.68
CA LEU A 153 9.51 11.61 5.95
C LEU A 153 8.57 10.60 6.61
N SER A 154 9.12 9.51 7.18
CA SER A 154 8.34 8.51 7.91
C SER A 154 7.77 9.07 9.22
N CYS A 155 8.58 9.79 9.99
CA CYS A 155 8.13 10.49 11.19
C CYS A 155 7.07 11.54 10.87
N LEU A 156 7.28 12.35 9.83
CA LEU A 156 6.32 13.34 9.36
C LEU A 156 5.00 12.71 8.92
N ALA A 157 5.03 11.55 8.25
CA ALA A 157 3.82 10.83 7.88
C ALA A 157 3.05 10.36 9.12
N TYR A 158 3.74 9.77 10.11
CA TYR A 158 3.07 9.31 11.33
C TYR A 158 2.47 10.46 12.15
N LEU A 159 3.24 11.54 12.37
CA LEU A 159 2.77 12.75 13.06
C LEU A 159 1.64 13.42 12.28
N GLY A 160 1.75 13.50 10.96
CA GLY A 160 0.74 14.06 10.07
C GLY A 160 -0.57 13.26 10.13
N ASN A 161 -0.51 11.93 10.15
CA ASN A 161 -1.69 11.08 10.32
C ASN A 161 -2.35 11.30 11.68
N TYR A 162 -1.56 11.36 12.76
CA TYR A 162 -2.07 11.60 14.10
C TYR A 162 -2.75 12.98 14.23
N ALA A 163 -2.11 14.03 13.72
CA ALA A 163 -2.69 15.37 13.72
C ALA A 163 -3.98 15.43 12.89
N ASN A 164 -4.00 14.80 11.71
CA ASN A 164 -5.20 14.69 10.87
C ASN A 164 -6.34 13.95 11.58
N PHE A 165 -6.03 12.86 12.29
CA PHE A 165 -6.98 12.13 13.13
C PHE A 165 -7.58 13.01 14.23
N VAL A 166 -6.76 13.76 14.96
CA VAL A 166 -7.23 14.66 16.03
C VAL A 166 -8.18 15.73 15.47
N LEU A 167 -7.83 16.32 14.33
CA LEU A 167 -8.69 17.32 13.65
C LEU A 167 -10.03 16.72 13.21
N ASN A 168 -10.01 15.58 12.51
CA ASN A 168 -11.23 14.93 12.05
C ASN A 168 -12.08 14.41 13.21
N ARG A 169 -11.48 13.96 14.31
CA ARG A 169 -12.20 13.60 15.54
C ARG A 169 -12.95 14.81 16.12
N ASN A 170 -12.33 15.99 16.12
CA ASN A 170 -12.99 17.22 16.57
C ASN A 170 -14.16 17.60 15.63
N TYR A 171 -13.98 17.49 14.31
CA TYR A 171 -15.07 17.72 13.36
C TYR A 171 -16.21 16.72 13.53
N TYR A 172 -15.90 15.45 13.80
CA TYR A 172 -16.90 14.41 14.05
C TYR A 172 -17.80 14.76 15.23
N TYR A 173 -17.22 15.11 16.39
CA TYR A 173 -18.02 15.50 17.57
C TYR A 173 -18.84 16.77 17.34
N ARG A 174 -18.33 17.74 16.56
CA ARG A 174 -19.11 18.94 16.18
C ARG A 174 -20.29 18.58 15.28
N SER A 175 -20.10 17.66 14.34
CA SER A 175 -21.15 17.23 13.40
C SER A 175 -22.27 16.39 14.02
N ASN A 176 -22.02 15.79 15.20
CA ASN A 176 -23.00 15.01 15.96
C ASN A 176 -23.87 15.83 16.92
N ARG A 177 -23.77 17.17 16.87
CA ARG A 177 -24.71 18.06 17.58
C ARG A 177 -26.12 17.92 16.99
N GLN A 178 -27.15 18.28 17.75
CA GLN A 178 -28.57 18.09 17.36
C GLN A 178 -28.95 18.80 16.05
N ASP A 179 -28.33 19.94 15.76
CA ASP A 179 -28.45 20.71 14.52
C ASP A 179 -27.56 20.16 13.39
N GLY A 180 -26.80 19.10 13.66
CA GLY A 180 -25.79 18.59 12.74
C GLY A 180 -24.51 19.41 12.67
N GLY A 181 -24.36 20.41 13.54
CA GLY A 181 -23.22 21.33 13.59
C GLY A 181 -22.99 22.13 12.30
N GLY A 182 -24.00 22.27 11.43
CA GLY A 182 -23.87 22.92 10.12
C GLY A 182 -23.21 22.06 9.03
N TYR A 183 -22.98 20.77 9.29
CA TYR A 183 -22.37 19.85 8.31
C TYR A 183 -23.43 19.10 7.49
N SER A 184 -23.27 19.13 6.17
CA SER A 184 -23.97 18.28 5.20
C SER A 184 -23.61 16.80 5.37
N LEU A 185 -24.47 15.92 4.84
CA LEU A 185 -24.27 14.47 4.89
C LEU A 185 -22.94 14.05 4.24
N ALA A 186 -22.58 14.65 3.10
CA ALA A 186 -21.33 14.38 2.39
C ALA A 186 -20.09 14.73 3.24
N GLN A 187 -20.11 15.87 3.94
CA GLN A 187 -19.02 16.26 4.83
C GLN A 187 -18.87 15.28 6.01
N ARG A 188 -19.98 14.82 6.60
CA ARG A 188 -19.94 13.83 7.70
C ARG A 188 -19.41 12.48 7.25
N PHE A 189 -19.78 12.06 6.03
CA PHE A 189 -19.23 10.87 5.41
C PHE A 189 -17.71 10.98 5.25
N GLN A 190 -17.22 12.11 4.71
CA GLN A 190 -15.78 12.35 4.53
C GLN A 190 -15.01 12.35 5.86
N ILE A 191 -15.55 12.98 6.90
CA ILE A 191 -14.95 12.96 8.25
C ILE A 191 -14.83 11.53 8.76
N SER A 192 -15.90 10.73 8.64
CA SER A 192 -15.91 9.32 9.06
C SER A 192 -14.89 8.50 8.27
N GLU A 193 -14.77 8.75 6.96
CA GLU A 193 -13.80 8.09 6.10
C GLU A 193 -12.36 8.44 6.51
N ASN A 194 -12.04 9.71 6.77
CA ASN A 194 -10.71 10.13 7.20
C ASN A 194 -10.31 9.48 8.54
N ILE A 195 -11.25 9.34 9.48
CA ILE A 195 -11.01 8.65 10.76
C ILE A 195 -10.74 7.15 10.52
N ARG A 196 -11.58 6.48 9.72
CA ARG A 196 -11.38 5.06 9.36
C ARG A 196 -10.05 4.84 8.65
N PHE A 197 -9.68 5.74 7.75
CA PHE A 197 -8.39 5.72 7.06
C PHE A 197 -7.24 5.84 8.05
N SER A 198 -7.34 6.71 9.07
CA SER A 198 -6.28 6.85 10.08
C SER A 198 -5.99 5.53 10.82
N PHE A 199 -7.02 4.73 11.13
CA PHE A 199 -6.85 3.39 11.70
C PHE A 199 -6.28 2.38 10.71
N PHE A 200 -6.67 2.47 9.43
CA PHE A 200 -6.08 1.67 8.38
C PHE A 200 -4.58 2.00 8.21
N PHE A 201 -4.23 3.29 8.16
CA PHE A 201 -2.87 3.78 8.06
C PHE A 201 -2.01 3.25 9.19
N ASN A 202 -2.46 3.31 10.45
CA ASN A 202 -1.69 2.80 11.57
C ASN A 202 -1.43 1.28 11.46
N ARG A 203 -2.42 0.50 11.00
CA ARG A 203 -2.24 -0.93 10.75
C ARG A 203 -1.26 -1.20 9.61
N LEU A 204 -1.37 -0.44 8.53
CA LEU A 204 -0.45 -0.52 7.39
C LEU A 204 0.98 -0.13 7.82
N ALA A 205 1.14 1.01 8.47
CA ALA A 205 2.42 1.51 8.99
C ALA A 205 3.07 0.49 9.92
N LEU A 206 2.33 -0.11 10.85
CA LEU A 206 2.83 -1.18 11.72
C LEU A 206 3.22 -2.44 10.93
N SER A 207 2.43 -2.84 9.92
CA SER A 207 2.74 -4.00 9.10
C SER A 207 4.01 -3.83 8.27
N ILE A 208 4.36 -2.58 7.93
CA ILE A 208 5.56 -2.26 7.16
C ILE A 208 6.70 -1.68 8.00
N ALA A 209 6.50 -1.50 9.31
CA ALA A 209 7.43 -0.82 10.21
C ALA A 209 8.79 -1.51 10.29
N PHE A 210 8.80 -2.85 10.32
CA PHE A 210 10.04 -3.62 10.30
C PHE A 210 10.92 -3.26 9.09
N PHE A 211 10.30 -3.12 7.92
CA PHE A 211 10.99 -2.80 6.66
C PHE A 211 11.42 -1.33 6.59
N GLN A 212 10.58 -0.44 7.13
CA GLN A 212 10.87 0.99 7.29
C GLN A 212 12.02 1.24 8.30
N ILE A 213 12.29 0.32 9.23
CA ILE A 213 13.41 0.46 10.16
C ILE A 213 14.68 -0.21 9.59
N SER A 214 14.53 -1.38 8.95
CA SER A 214 15.69 -2.13 8.44
C SER A 214 16.45 -1.35 7.36
N GLY A 215 15.78 -0.60 6.49
CA GLY A 215 16.43 0.15 5.42
C GLY A 215 17.46 1.19 5.91
N PRO A 216 17.06 2.13 6.76
CA PRO A 216 17.97 3.15 7.32
C PRO A 216 19.09 2.55 8.14
N VAL A 217 18.80 1.49 8.90
CA VAL A 217 19.83 0.80 9.67
C VAL A 217 20.88 0.20 8.73
N CYS A 218 20.47 -0.46 7.65
CA CYS A 218 21.40 -1.01 6.66
C CYS A 218 22.21 0.11 5.99
N LEU A 219 21.57 1.23 5.61
CA LEU A 219 22.27 2.38 5.04
C LEU A 219 23.29 2.97 6.03
N LEU A 220 22.92 3.11 7.31
CA LEU A 220 23.82 3.67 8.33
C LEU A 220 25.02 2.76 8.60
N ILE A 221 24.84 1.44 8.60
CA ILE A 221 25.93 0.45 8.73
C ILE A 221 26.97 0.63 7.62
N ASP A 222 26.57 1.00 6.40
CA ASP A 222 27.50 1.18 5.28
C ASP A 222 28.50 2.36 5.50
N ASN A 223 28.18 3.31 6.39
CA ASN A 223 29.12 4.38 6.78
C ASN A 223 30.14 3.96 7.83
N LEU A 224 29.97 2.80 8.47
CA LEU A 224 30.93 2.32 9.46
C LEU A 224 32.21 1.84 8.77
N ASP A 225 33.34 2.00 9.47
CA ASP A 225 34.65 1.56 9.00
C ASP A 225 34.83 0.05 9.21
N ILE A 226 34.02 -0.74 8.48
CA ILE A 226 33.99 -2.20 8.53
C ILE A 226 34.51 -2.76 7.20
N SER A 227 35.14 -3.94 7.24
CA SER A 227 35.63 -4.63 6.04
C SER A 227 34.56 -4.77 4.95
N ARG A 228 34.99 -4.75 3.68
CA ARG A 228 34.11 -4.87 2.50
C ARG A 228 33.21 -6.11 2.52
N SER A 229 33.68 -7.23 3.07
CA SER A 229 32.89 -8.47 3.21
C SER A 229 31.64 -8.28 4.07
N TRP A 230 31.76 -7.52 5.17
CA TRP A 230 30.63 -7.21 6.04
C TRP A 230 29.63 -6.24 5.40
N LYS A 231 30.11 -5.28 4.59
CA LYS A 231 29.24 -4.39 3.81
C LYS A 231 28.45 -5.17 2.75
N ASN A 232 29.12 -6.07 2.02
CA ASN A 232 28.45 -6.95 1.06
C ASN A 232 27.41 -7.86 1.75
N LEU A 233 27.73 -8.40 2.94
CA LEU A 233 26.79 -9.18 3.73
C LEU A 233 25.57 -8.34 4.16
N ASN A 234 25.78 -7.10 4.59
CA ASN A 234 24.72 -6.14 4.93
C ASN A 234 23.77 -5.92 3.74
N THR A 235 24.30 -5.71 2.54
CA THR A 235 23.50 -5.59 1.31
C THR A 235 22.69 -6.86 1.03
N VAL A 236 23.28 -8.05 1.19
CA VAL A 236 22.57 -9.34 0.98
C VAL A 236 21.45 -9.54 2.01
N VAL A 237 21.71 -9.21 3.27
CA VAL A 237 20.70 -9.27 4.35
C VAL A 237 19.54 -8.34 4.03
N TYR A 238 19.83 -7.10 3.61
CA TYR A 238 18.81 -6.13 3.24
C TYR A 238 17.96 -6.57 2.04
N ASP A 239 18.60 -7.04 0.96
CA ASP A 239 17.92 -7.59 -0.20
C ASP A 239 16.98 -8.76 0.19
N THR A 240 17.42 -9.61 1.11
CA THR A 240 16.63 -10.74 1.62
C THR A 240 15.42 -10.26 2.42
N ILE A 241 15.59 -9.24 3.26
CA ILE A 241 14.51 -8.60 4.01
C ILE A 241 13.47 -8.00 3.04
N CYS A 242 13.91 -7.28 2.00
CA CYS A 242 13.03 -6.77 0.96
C CYS A 242 12.30 -7.88 0.21
N LEU A 243 12.94 -9.02 -0.05
CA LEU A 243 12.31 -10.17 -0.69
C LEU A 243 11.30 -10.90 0.22
N LEU A 244 11.52 -10.91 1.53
CA LEU A 244 10.55 -11.43 2.49
C LEU A 244 9.34 -10.49 2.61
N TYR A 245 9.56 -9.17 2.66
CA TYR A 245 8.50 -8.16 2.64
C TYR A 245 7.56 -8.35 1.46
N ALA A 246 8.20 -8.52 0.32
CA ALA A 246 7.61 -8.75 -0.97
C ALA A 246 6.60 -9.92 -0.97
N ILE A 247 6.94 -10.99 -0.28
CA ILE A 247 6.11 -12.20 -0.15
C ILE A 247 5.03 -12.03 0.92
N VAL A 248 5.38 -11.42 2.06
CA VAL A 248 4.51 -11.29 3.25
C VAL A 248 3.41 -10.25 3.06
N THR A 249 3.68 -9.15 2.36
CA THR A 249 2.73 -8.03 2.20
C THR A 249 1.39 -8.46 1.62
N PRO A 250 1.34 -9.22 0.50
CA PRO A 250 0.07 -9.68 -0.04
C PRO A 250 -0.63 -10.70 0.85
N PHE A 251 0.12 -11.49 1.63
CA PHE A 251 -0.46 -12.41 2.62
C PHE A 251 -1.16 -11.65 3.77
N VAL A 252 -0.55 -10.57 4.26
CA VAL A 252 -1.14 -9.68 5.26
C VAL A 252 -2.40 -9.01 4.69
N ILE A 253 -2.34 -8.50 3.46
CA ILE A 253 -3.49 -7.90 2.76
C ILE A 253 -4.61 -8.93 2.59
N TYR A 254 -4.31 -10.16 2.18
CA TYR A 254 -5.28 -11.25 2.09
C TYR A 254 -5.98 -11.47 3.43
N HIS A 255 -5.25 -11.53 4.55
CA HIS A 255 -5.85 -11.80 5.84
C HIS A 255 -6.75 -10.66 6.34
N HIS A 256 -6.39 -9.40 6.06
CA HIS A 256 -7.04 -8.21 6.61
C HIS A 256 -8.07 -7.56 5.68
N ASN A 257 -8.05 -7.85 4.38
CA ASN A 257 -9.00 -7.29 3.42
C ASN A 257 -10.02 -8.35 2.96
N PRO A 258 -11.27 -8.32 3.46
CA PRO A 258 -12.31 -9.26 3.03
C PRO A 258 -12.66 -9.14 1.54
N LYS A 259 -12.49 -7.96 0.92
CA LYS A 259 -12.69 -7.78 -0.54
C LYS A 259 -11.63 -8.55 -1.34
N TYR A 260 -10.39 -8.55 -0.86
CA TYR A 260 -9.29 -9.30 -1.47
C TYR A 260 -9.56 -10.81 -1.42
N LYS A 261 -10.02 -11.33 -0.26
CA LYS A 261 -10.43 -12.75 -0.13
C LYS A 261 -11.53 -13.12 -1.14
N CYS A 262 -12.53 -12.26 -1.28
CA CYS A 262 -13.65 -12.51 -2.19
C CYS A 262 -13.23 -12.55 -3.67
N GLU A 263 -12.42 -11.58 -4.14
CA GLU A 263 -11.92 -11.60 -5.52
C GLU A 263 -10.94 -12.75 -5.77
N LEU A 264 -10.06 -13.09 -4.82
CA LEU A 264 -9.19 -14.26 -4.96
C LEU A 264 -10.01 -15.55 -5.07
N SER A 265 -11.03 -15.71 -4.21
CA SER A 265 -11.97 -16.83 -4.29
C SER A 265 -12.68 -16.88 -5.64
N ARG A 266 -13.10 -15.73 -6.18
CA ARG A 266 -13.72 -15.64 -7.51
C ARG A 266 -12.78 -16.07 -8.63
N ILE A 267 -11.51 -15.66 -8.58
CA ILE A 267 -10.48 -16.06 -9.55
C ILE A 267 -10.21 -17.57 -9.44
N LEU A 268 -9.99 -18.07 -8.23
CA LEU A 268 -9.79 -19.51 -7.97
C LEU A 268 -10.99 -20.35 -8.44
N THR A 269 -12.21 -19.86 -8.27
CA THR A 269 -13.43 -20.53 -8.74
C THR A 269 -13.50 -20.53 -10.26
N LYS A 270 -13.07 -19.46 -10.95
CA LYS A 270 -12.98 -19.44 -12.42
C LYS A 270 -11.94 -20.44 -12.93
N PHE A 271 -10.77 -20.51 -12.31
CA PHE A 271 -9.75 -21.51 -12.65
C PHE A 271 -10.22 -22.94 -12.37
N ARG A 272 -10.84 -23.18 -11.20
CA ARG A 272 -11.49 -24.47 -10.89
C ARG A 272 -12.60 -24.82 -11.86
N LYS A 273 -13.40 -23.85 -12.33
CA LYS A 273 -14.44 -24.10 -13.35
C LYS A 273 -13.85 -24.36 -14.72
N PHE A 274 -12.71 -23.77 -15.06
CA PHE A 274 -11.98 -24.08 -16.31
C PHE A 274 -11.41 -25.50 -16.27
N ASP A 275 -10.91 -25.94 -15.11
CA ASP A 275 -10.39 -27.31 -14.89
C ASP A 275 -11.53 -28.34 -14.71
N ALA A 276 -12.65 -27.96 -14.08
CA ALA A 276 -13.85 -28.79 -13.92
C ALA A 276 -14.74 -28.83 -15.18
N GLN A 277 -14.68 -27.85 -16.09
CA GLN A 277 -15.26 -28.00 -17.42
C GLN A 277 -14.55 -29.06 -18.26
N ARG A 278 -13.32 -29.46 -17.87
CA ARG A 278 -12.63 -30.63 -18.40
C ARG A 278 -13.10 -31.95 -17.75
N ASN A 279 -13.69 -31.91 -16.56
CA ASN A 279 -14.21 -33.07 -15.82
C ASN A 279 -15.47 -32.71 -15.00
N GLN A 280 -16.64 -32.86 -15.63
CA GLN A 280 -18.02 -32.92 -15.09
C GLN A 280 -18.51 -31.83 -14.10
N VAL A 281 -19.65 -31.25 -14.49
CA VAL A 281 -20.45 -30.27 -13.73
C VAL A 281 -21.03 -30.89 -12.45
N LYS A 282 -20.73 -30.31 -11.28
CA LYS A 282 -21.48 -30.52 -10.02
C LYS A 282 -22.12 -29.20 -9.56
N PRO A 283 -23.34 -29.23 -8.98
CA PRO A 283 -24.04 -28.03 -8.53
C PRO A 283 -23.37 -27.40 -7.29
N MET A 284 -23.44 -26.07 -7.21
CA MET A 284 -22.87 -25.24 -6.15
C MET A 284 -23.60 -25.51 -4.82
N ARG A 285 -22.86 -25.81 -3.75
CA ARG A 285 -23.42 -26.13 -2.42
C ARG A 285 -23.75 -24.83 -1.66
N SER A 286 -24.93 -24.77 -1.05
CA SER A 286 -25.47 -23.62 -0.31
C SER A 286 -24.57 -23.05 0.79
N ALA A 287 -23.64 -23.85 1.33
CA ALA A 287 -22.68 -23.44 2.36
C ALA A 287 -21.69 -22.35 1.91
N GLU A 288 -21.33 -22.29 0.62
CA GLU A 288 -20.41 -21.26 0.11
C GLU A 288 -21.07 -19.86 0.02
N VAL A 289 -22.39 -19.82 -0.10
CA VAL A 289 -23.17 -18.57 -0.12
C VAL A 289 -23.32 -18.00 1.29
N GLU A 290 -23.54 -18.85 2.29
CA GLU A 290 -23.59 -18.45 3.69
C GLU A 290 -22.25 -17.91 4.21
N ASP A 291 -21.12 -18.53 3.84
CA ASP A 291 -19.79 -18.04 4.20
C ASP A 291 -19.47 -16.69 3.54
N SER A 292 -19.89 -16.47 2.29
CA SER A 292 -19.76 -15.17 1.63
C SER A 292 -20.61 -14.09 2.32
N PHE A 293 -21.80 -14.45 2.81
CA PHE A 293 -22.72 -13.51 3.44
C PHE A 293 -22.31 -13.21 4.89
N SER A 294 -21.86 -14.21 5.65
CA SER A 294 -21.35 -14.05 7.02
C SER A 294 -20.03 -13.25 7.07
N LEU A 295 -19.16 -13.42 6.06
CA LEU A 295 -17.95 -12.62 5.91
C LEU A 295 -18.27 -11.14 5.56
N SER A 296 -19.38 -10.89 4.87
CA SER A 296 -19.82 -9.55 4.46
C SER A 296 -20.45 -8.73 5.59
N LEU A 297 -20.91 -9.37 6.67
CA LEU A 297 -21.66 -8.73 7.75
C LEU A 297 -20.81 -8.35 8.98
N ASN A 298 -19.48 -8.29 8.88
CA ASN A 298 -18.64 -7.68 9.91
C ASN A 298 -18.61 -6.16 9.73
N ILE A 299 -19.74 -5.50 9.98
CA ILE A 299 -19.84 -4.05 9.88
C ILE A 299 -19.18 -3.43 11.13
N HIS A 300 -18.34 -2.42 10.92
CA HIS A 300 -17.63 -1.70 11.98
C HIS A 300 -18.06 -0.24 12.01
N ASP A 301 -18.08 0.36 13.19
CA ASP A 301 -18.36 1.77 13.36
C ASP A 301 -17.26 2.68 12.78
N THR A 302 -17.45 4.00 12.86
CA THR A 302 -16.46 5.00 12.42
C THR A 302 -15.10 4.81 13.11
N PHE A 303 -15.08 4.23 14.31
CA PHE A 303 -13.88 4.01 15.13
C PHE A 303 -13.36 2.57 15.06
N GLY A 304 -13.91 1.72 14.18
CA GLY A 304 -13.47 0.35 14.00
C GLY A 304 -13.98 -0.65 15.04
N LYS A 305 -14.95 -0.30 15.89
CA LYS A 305 -15.61 -1.24 16.80
C LYS A 305 -16.65 -2.07 16.04
N LYS A 306 -16.69 -3.38 16.32
CA LYS A 306 -17.67 -4.29 15.73
C LYS A 306 -19.07 -3.86 16.15
N MET A 307 -19.91 -3.52 15.19
CA MET A 307 -21.32 -3.27 15.45
C MET A 307 -22.04 -4.61 15.52
N VAL A 308 -22.64 -4.90 16.67
CA VAL A 308 -23.56 -6.04 16.80
C VAL A 308 -24.92 -5.55 16.32
N PHE A 309 -25.39 -6.09 15.19
CA PHE A 309 -26.70 -5.77 14.65
C PHE A 309 -27.72 -6.67 15.32
N ASP A 310 -28.60 -6.08 16.13
CA ASP A 310 -29.88 -6.73 16.43
C ASP A 310 -30.82 -6.41 15.27
N THR A 311 -30.96 -7.37 14.36
CA THR A 311 -31.75 -7.24 13.12
C THR A 311 -33.20 -6.84 13.42
N ASN A 312 -33.76 -7.34 14.52
CA ASN A 312 -35.11 -7.01 14.95
C ASN A 312 -35.24 -5.54 15.36
N GLN A 313 -34.21 -4.98 15.99
CA GLN A 313 -34.23 -3.61 16.48
C GLN A 313 -34.15 -2.59 15.34
N GLN A 314 -33.37 -2.86 14.29
CA GLN A 314 -33.31 -1.99 13.10
C GLN A 314 -34.56 -2.09 12.24
N THR A 315 -35.10 -3.29 12.04
CA THR A 315 -36.36 -3.47 11.30
C THR A 315 -37.49 -2.70 11.99
N ASN A 316 -37.58 -2.79 13.32
CA ASN A 316 -38.53 -2.02 14.11
C ASN A 316 -38.28 -0.50 14.01
N THR A 317 -37.02 -0.06 14.01
CA THR A 317 -36.69 1.38 13.88
C THR A 317 -37.03 1.91 12.48
N TYR A 318 -36.72 1.14 11.43
CA TYR A 318 -37.04 1.47 10.04
C TYR A 318 -38.56 1.58 9.84
N PHE A 319 -39.33 0.56 10.26
CA PHE A 319 -40.78 0.61 10.16
C PHE A 319 -41.40 1.73 11.00
N ARG A 320 -40.82 2.04 12.17
CA ARG A 320 -41.26 3.15 13.00
C ARG A 320 -40.99 4.52 12.39
N GLU A 321 -39.87 4.70 11.68
CA GLU A 321 -39.58 5.92 10.92
C GLU A 321 -40.43 5.99 9.64
N LEU A 322 -40.73 4.85 9.01
CA LEU A 322 -41.67 4.75 7.88
C LEU A 322 -43.08 5.20 8.29
N ASP A 323 -43.57 4.70 9.44
CA ASP A 323 -44.87 5.05 10.01
C ASP A 323 -44.96 6.54 10.37
N LYS A 324 -43.86 7.14 10.84
CA LYS A 324 -43.80 8.59 11.09
C LYS A 324 -43.82 9.41 9.80
N SER A 325 -43.26 8.89 8.71
CA SER A 325 -43.23 9.59 7.43
C SER A 325 -44.56 9.54 6.68
N TRP A 326 -45.43 8.60 7.05
CA TRP A 326 -46.76 8.38 6.45
C TRP A 326 -47.91 9.07 7.22
N LYS A 327 -47.60 9.81 8.29
CA LYS A 327 -48.54 10.67 9.02
C LYS A 327 -48.27 12.13 8.72
#